data_AF-A0A556RGE8-F1
#
_entry.id   AF-A0A556RGE8-F1
#
_cell.length_a   1.000
_cell.length_b   1.000
_cell.length_c   1.000
_cell.angle_alpha   90.00
_cell.angle_beta   90.00
_cell.angle_gamma   90.00
#
_symmetry.space_group_name_H-M   'P 1'
#
loop_
_entity.id
_entity.type
_entity.pdbx_description
1 polymer ?
#
loop_
_entity_poly.entity_id
_entity_poly.type
_entity_poly.pdbx_seq_one_letter_code
_entity_poly.pdbx_strand_id
1 'polypeptide(L)' 'MNNTCIGDPLYSKSKVCDYFSLEDTTTLDKWIAQNKFPKADLYLGRSPRWRLSTLVNFSNAKQQEHAEQQLCG' A
#
# COMPACT_ATOMS: atom_id res chain seq x y z
N MET A 1 29.86 -11.58 -10.25
CA MET A 1 28.88 -11.35 -9.17
C MET A 1 27.74 -10.56 -9.77
N ASN A 2 26.60 -11.21 -10.00
CA ASN A 2 25.44 -10.55 -10.57
C ASN A 2 24.76 -9.80 -9.43
N ASN A 3 25.09 -8.50 -9.28
CA ASN A 3 24.34 -7.61 -8.39
C ASN A 3 22.96 -7.38 -9.02
N THR A 4 22.06 -8.34 -8.85
CA THR A 4 20.65 -8.12 -9.08
C THR A 4 20.18 -7.22 -7.93
N CYS A 5 20.36 -5.91 -8.09
CA CYS A 5 19.63 -4.94 -7.29
C CYS A 5 18.16 -5.13 -7.65
N ILE A 6 17.47 -6.02 -6.94
CA ILE A 6 16.01 -6.10 -6.99
C ILE A 6 15.54 -4.81 -6.34
N GLY A 7 15.37 -3.78 -7.17
CA GLY A 7 14.83 -2.50 -6.75
C GLY A 7 13.44 -2.70 -6.15
N ASP A 8 13.06 -1.79 -5.25
CA ASP A 8 11.74 -1.78 -4.64
C ASP A 8 10.65 -1.63 -5.73
N PRO A 9 9.87 -2.69 -5.99
CA PRO A 9 9.02 -2.73 -7.17
C PRO A 9 7.83 -1.77 -7.01
N LEU A 10 7.46 -1.13 -8.12
CA LEU A 10 6.34 -0.20 -8.19
C LEU A 10 5.08 -0.91 -8.70
N TYR A 11 4.06 -1.01 -7.83
CA TYR A 11 2.80 -1.69 -8.12
C TYR A 11 1.74 -0.72 -8.63
N SER A 12 0.99 -1.17 -9.63
CA SER A 12 -0.20 -0.47 -10.12
C SER A 12 -1.33 -0.53 -9.11
N LYS A 13 -2.30 0.37 -9.25
CA LYS A 13 -3.53 0.35 -8.45
C LYS A 13 -4.22 -1.03 -8.42
N SER A 14 -4.31 -1.70 -9.57
CA SER A 14 -4.86 -3.06 -9.64
C SER A 14 -4.05 -4.06 -8.81
N LYS A 15 -2.71 -4.01 -8.89
CA LYS A 15 -1.83 -4.87 -8.09
C LYS A 15 -1.89 -4.57 -6.60
N VAL A 16 -2.12 -3.32 -6.21
CA VAL A 16 -2.39 -2.95 -4.83
C VAL A 16 -3.71 -3.54 -4.35
N CYS A 17 -4.77 -3.48 -5.16
CA CYS A 17 -6.04 -4.15 -4.84
C CYS A 17 -5.84 -5.66 -4.68
N ASP A 18 -5.12 -6.32 -5.58
CA ASP A 18 -4.77 -7.74 -5.47
C ASP A 18 -4.01 -8.02 -4.16
N TYR A 19 -3.04 -7.18 -3.80
CA TYR A 19 -2.20 -7.34 -2.62
C TYR A 19 -2.98 -7.27 -1.31
N PHE A 20 -3.98 -6.39 -1.23
CA PHE A 20 -4.84 -6.23 -0.05
C PHE A 20 -6.17 -6.99 -0.16
N SER A 21 -6.34 -7.85 -1.16
CA SER A 21 -7.58 -8.59 -1.43
C SER A 21 -8.82 -7.69 -1.46
N LEU A 22 -8.71 -6.51 -2.07
CA LEU A 22 -9.83 -5.58 -2.22
C LEU A 22 -10.70 -6.00 -3.40
N GLU A 23 -12.03 -6.03 -3.20
CA GLU A 23 -12.99 -6.42 -4.24
C GLU A 23 -13.00 -5.48 -5.44
N ASP A 24 -12.76 -4.19 -5.21
CA ASP A 24 -12.72 -3.18 -6.27
C ASP A 24 -11.67 -2.09 -6.04
N THR A 25 -11.39 -1.36 -7.12
CA THR A 25 -10.47 -0.23 -7.09
C THR A 25 -11.08 1.04 -6.50
N THR A 26 -12.40 1.09 -6.32
CA THR A 26 -13.13 2.23 -5.76
C THR A 26 -12.94 2.32 -4.25
N THR A 27 -12.83 1.19 -3.57
CA THR A 27 -12.51 1.09 -2.14
C THR A 27 -11.15 1.70 -1.86
N LEU A 28 -10.16 1.38 -2.70
CA LEU A 28 -8.84 1.97 -2.63
C LEU A 28 -8.88 3.50 -2.88
N ASP A 29 -9.63 3.98 -3.88
CA ASP A 29 -9.79 5.42 -4.11
C ASP A 29 -10.40 6.13 -2.91
N LYS A 30 -11.45 5.55 -2.31
CA LYS A 30 -12.09 6.10 -1.11
C LYS A 30 -11.10 6.20 0.04
N TRP A 31 -10.29 5.17 0.26
CA TRP A 31 -9.29 5.20 1.33
C TRP A 31 -8.21 6.24 1.08
N ILE A 32 -7.73 6.40 -0.15
CA ILE A 32 -6.78 7.44 -0.52
C ILE A 32 -7.39 8.83 -0.29
N ALA A 33 -8.63 9.06 -0.74
CA ALA A 33 -9.34 10.32 -0.56
C ALA A 33 -9.60 10.66 0.92
N GLN A 34 -9.79 9.64 1.76
CA GLN A 34 -9.96 9.78 3.21
C GLN A 34 -8.63 9.87 3.98
N ASN A 35 -7.48 9.88 3.29
CA ASN A 35 -6.14 9.78 3.90
C ASN A 35 -5.95 8.55 4.81
N LYS A 36 -6.72 7.47 4.57
CA LYS A 36 -6.62 6.18 5.28
C LYS A 36 -5.64 5.22 4.62
N PHE A 37 -5.14 5.57 3.44
CA PHE A 37 -4.15 4.80 2.68
C PHE A 37 -3.00 5.73 2.24
N PRO A 38 -1.75 5.25 2.16
CA PRO A 38 -0.62 6.06 1.73
C PRO A 38 -0.83 6.64 0.33
N LYS A 39 -0.34 7.88 0.15
CA LYS A 39 -0.25 8.49 -1.18
C LYS A 39 0.67 7.67 -2.07
N ALA A 40 0.43 7.70 -3.38
CA ALA A 40 1.28 7.02 -4.34
C ALA A 40 2.70 7.61 -4.33
N ASP A 41 3.70 6.73 -4.36
CA ASP A 41 5.12 7.11 -4.42
C ASP A 41 5.49 7.73 -5.77
N LEU A 42 4.78 7.34 -6.83
CA LEU A 42 4.99 7.85 -8.19
C LEU A 42 3.68 7.94 -8.95
N TYR A 43 3.54 8.97 -9.78
CA TYR A 43 2.47 9.09 -10.76
C TYR A 43 3.06 8.99 -12.17
N LEU A 44 2.65 7.97 -12.93
CA LEU A 44 2.93 7.86 -14.36
C LEU A 44 1.74 8.44 -15.12
N GLY A 45 1.77 9.76 -15.32
CA GLY A 45 0.60 10.52 -15.79
C GLY A 45 -0.52 10.47 -14.75
N ARG A 46 -1.70 9.98 -15.13
CA ARG A 46 -2.85 9.78 -14.21
C ARG A 46 -2.85 8.41 -13.53
N SER A 47 -1.80 7.60 -13.72
CA SER A 47 -1.72 6.25 -13.15
C SER A 47 -0.83 6.25 -11.90
N PRO A 48 -1.39 6.06 -10.69
CA PRO A 48 -0.60 5.97 -9.48
C PRO A 48 0.17 4.66 -9.39
N ARG A 49 1.32 4.71 -8.69
CA ARG A 49 2.22 3.60 -8.39
C ARG A 49 2.69 3.66 -6.94
N TRP A 50 2.68 2.51 -6.28
CA TRP A 50 3.16 2.36 -4.90
C TRP A 50 4.34 1.41 -4.85
N ARG A 51 5.34 1.75 -4.06
CA ARG A 51 6.44 0.86 -3.74
C ARG A 51 5.96 -0.26 -2.84
N LEU A 52 6.54 -1.45 -3.00
CA LEU A 52 6.23 -2.57 -2.10
C LEU A 52 6.56 -2.22 -0.65
N SER A 53 7.67 -1.51 -0.40
CA SER A 53 8.02 -1.05 0.94
C SER A 53 6.93 -0.16 1.57
N THR A 54 6.33 0.76 0.80
CA THR A 54 5.22 1.60 1.24
C THR A 54 4.01 0.77 1.64
N LEU A 55 3.66 -0.26 0.86
CA LEU A 55 2.55 -1.17 1.17
C LEU A 55 2.80 -2.00 2.43
N VAL A 56 4.01 -2.55 2.57
CA VAL A 56 4.42 -3.35 3.73
C VAL A 56 4.42 -2.50 4.99
N ASN A 57 5.00 -1.30 4.94
CA ASN A 57 5.03 -0.37 6.09
C ASN A 57 3.61 0.02 6.52
N PHE A 58 2.72 0.27 5.56
CA PHE A 58 1.32 0.55 5.86
C PHE A 58 0.62 -0.64 6.53
N SER A 59 0.81 -1.85 6.01
CA SER A 59 0.24 -3.07 6.59
C SER A 59 0.72 -3.29 8.02
N ASN A 60 2.03 -3.13 8.27
CA ASN A 60 2.63 -3.28 9.59
C ASN A 60 2.08 -2.25 10.58
N ALA A 61 1.96 -0.97 10.16
CA ALA A 61 1.39 0.07 10.99
C ALA A 61 -0.07 -0.25 11.39
N LYS A 62 -0.89 -0.77 10.46
CA LYS A 62 -2.27 -1.15 10.75
C LYS A 62 -2.38 -2.35 11.68
N GLN A 63 -1.48 -3.33 11.56
CA GLN A 63 -1.41 -4.44 12.49
C GLN A 63 -1.00 -3.98 13.89
N GLN A 64 -0.05 -3.06 14.01
CA GLN A 64 0.37 -2.49 15.29
C GLN A 64 -0.75 -1.69 15.96
N GLU A 65 -1.44 -0.80 15.23
CA GLU A 65 -2.60 -0.06 15.75
C GLU A 65 -3.67 -1.01 16.31
N HIS A 66 -3.94 -2.12 15.61
CA HIS A 66 -4.93 -3.11 16.06
C HIS A 66 -4.45 -3.88 17.30
N ALA A 67 -3.16 -4.25 17.36
CA ALA A 67 -2.58 -4.90 18.53
C ALA A 67 -2.61 -4.00 19.77
N GLU A 68 -2.26 -2.72 19.62
CA GLU A 68 -2.30 -1.73 20.71
C GLU A 68 -3.73 -1.50 21.23
N GLN A 69 -4.73 -1.47 20.34
CA GLN A 69 -6.14 -1.34 20.73
C GLN A 69 -6.66 -2.56 21.52
N GLN A 70 -6.13 -3.75 21.29
CA GLN A 70 -6.52 -4.96 22.03
C GLN A 70 -5.83 -5.07 23.40
N LEU A 71 -4.66 -4.46 23.57
CA LEU A 71 -3.92 -4.45 24.84
C LEU A 71 -4.41 -3.39 25.84
N CYS A 72 -5.02 -2.32 25.34
CA CYS A 72 -5.57 -1.23 26.15
C CYS A 72 -7.11 -1.29 26.32
N GLY A 73 -7.74 -2.38 25.85
CA GLY A 73 -9.19 -2.60 25.89
C GLY A 73 -9.66 -3.47 27.05
#